data_AF-A0A9W6FRN3-F1
#
_entry.id   AF-A0A9W6FRN3-F1
#
_cell.length_a   1.000
_cell.length_b   1.000
_cell.length_c   1.000
_cell.angle_alpha   90.00
_cell.angle_beta   90.00
_cell.angle_gamma   90.00
#
_symmetry.space_group_name_H-M   'P 1'
#
loop_
_entity.id
_entity.type
_entity.pdbx_description
1 polymer ?
#
loop_
_entity_poly.entity_id
_entity_poly.type
_entity_poly.pdbx_seq_one_letter_code
_entity_poly.pdbx_strand_id
1 'polypeptide(L)'
;MEKLRTQGWIVHDFFYNPNIHPYQEFERRFTTLESFCKESELQLIIRWDYDLEVFFREVAFREHQRCIHCYSKRLEATARLAKKSGFDAFTSTLLYSRQQKHELIRSLAVEASRKFGIPFYYEDFREGWREGQEKAKTMGMYRQQYCGCIYSEKERFYKKK
;
A
#
# COMPACT_ATOMS: atom_id res chain seq x y z
N MET A 1 6.88 10.48 -3.47
CA MET A 1 8.21 10.08 -3.98
C MET A 1 9.13 11.27 -4.17
N GLU A 2 8.74 12.30 -4.93
CA GLU A 2 9.56 13.50 -5.13
C GLU A 2 9.99 14.17 -3.82
N LYS A 3 9.05 14.42 -2.88
CA LYS A 3 9.34 14.97 -1.54
C LYS A 3 10.44 14.19 -0.79
N LEU A 4 10.42 12.85 -0.85
CA LEU A 4 11.43 12.02 -0.18
C LEU A 4 12.79 12.15 -0.88
N ARG A 5 12.80 12.19 -2.21
CA ARG A 5 14.04 12.35 -2.99
C ARG A 5 14.66 13.73 -2.78
N THR A 6 13.86 14.80 -2.71
CA THR A 6 14.37 16.16 -2.43
C THR A 6 14.90 16.30 -1.00
N GLN A 7 14.44 15.46 -0.08
CA GLN A 7 14.99 15.34 1.28
C GLN A 7 16.24 14.45 1.35
N GLY A 8 16.72 13.91 0.22
CA GLY A 8 17.95 13.11 0.13
C GLY A 8 17.76 11.60 0.33
N TRP A 9 16.53 11.09 0.43
CA TRP A 9 16.29 9.66 0.56
C TRP A 9 16.50 8.91 -0.76
N ILE A 10 17.21 7.78 -0.68
CA ILE A 10 17.23 6.76 -1.74
C ILE A 10 16.04 5.82 -1.50
N VAL A 11 15.04 5.88 -2.37
CA VAL A 11 13.76 5.18 -2.17
C VAL A 11 13.68 3.95 -3.06
N HIS A 12 13.26 2.82 -2.48
CA HIS A 12 12.89 1.60 -3.19
C HIS A 12 11.41 1.33 -2.95
N ASP A 13 10.67 1.12 -4.03
CA ASP A 13 9.27 0.71 -3.96
C ASP A 13 9.16 -0.77 -3.60
N PHE A 14 8.16 -1.11 -2.79
CA PHE A 14 7.85 -2.48 -2.44
C PHE A 14 6.37 -2.78 -2.72
N PHE A 15 6.13 -3.63 -3.71
CA PHE A 15 4.78 -4.09 -4.05
C PHE A 15 4.46 -5.38 -3.30
N TYR A 16 3.61 -5.24 -2.28
CA TYR A 16 2.99 -6.36 -1.58
C TYR A 16 1.60 -6.00 -1.09
N ASN A 17 0.59 -6.63 -1.69
CA ASN A 17 -0.79 -6.54 -1.24
C ASN A 17 -1.55 -7.79 -1.72
N PRO A 18 -1.54 -8.89 -0.94
CA PRO A 18 -2.22 -10.13 -1.31
C PRO A 18 -3.75 -10.00 -1.28
N ASN A 19 -4.27 -8.83 -0.88
CA ASN A 19 -5.70 -8.62 -0.65
C ASN A 19 -6.37 -7.77 -1.76
N ILE A 20 -5.75 -7.67 -2.94
CA ILE A 20 -6.33 -6.98 -4.10
C ILE A 20 -7.19 -7.96 -4.91
N HIS A 21 -8.46 -7.65 -5.05
CA HIS A 21 -9.47 -8.46 -5.70
C HIS A 21 -10.23 -7.64 -6.71
N PRO A 22 -10.69 -8.27 -7.81
CA PRO A 22 -10.29 -9.61 -8.23
C PRO A 22 -8.82 -9.62 -8.71
N TYR A 23 -8.26 -10.78 -9.10
CA TYR A 23 -6.85 -10.86 -9.52
C TYR A 23 -6.52 -9.91 -10.69
N GLN A 24 -7.49 -9.63 -11.57
CA GLN A 24 -7.32 -8.64 -12.64
C GLN A 24 -7.06 -7.22 -12.11
N GLU A 25 -7.58 -6.85 -10.93
CA GLU A 25 -7.26 -5.58 -10.28
C GLU A 25 -5.83 -5.59 -9.73
N PHE A 26 -5.36 -6.74 -9.21
CA PHE A 26 -3.98 -6.92 -8.77
C PHE A 26 -3.02 -6.69 -9.94
N GLU A 27 -3.27 -7.36 -11.07
CA GLU A 27 -2.46 -7.23 -12.29
C GLU A 27 -2.44 -5.80 -12.80
N ARG A 28 -3.61 -5.14 -12.91
CA ARG A 28 -3.68 -3.74 -13.36
C ARG A 28 -2.87 -2.80 -12.48
N ARG A 29 -2.96 -2.95 -11.15
CA ARG A 29 -2.20 -2.13 -10.21
C ARG A 29 -0.71 -2.41 -10.28
N PHE A 30 -0.34 -3.68 -10.43
CA PHE A 30 1.03 -4.11 -10.58
C PHE A 30 1.65 -3.52 -11.85
N THR A 31 1.05 -3.77 -13.03
CA THR A 31 1.57 -3.26 -14.31
C THR A 31 1.67 -1.74 -14.31
N THR A 32 0.68 -1.05 -13.72
CA THR A 32 0.73 0.42 -13.61
C THR A 32 1.91 0.90 -12.75
N LEU A 33 2.16 0.23 -11.61
CA LEU A 33 3.29 0.57 -10.75
C LEU A 33 4.62 0.23 -11.44
N GLU A 34 4.71 -0.93 -12.11
CA GLU A 34 5.91 -1.35 -12.82
C GLU A 34 6.28 -0.36 -13.94
N SER A 35 5.31 0.05 -14.77
CA SER A 35 5.51 1.09 -15.79
C SER A 35 5.97 2.41 -15.17
N PHE A 36 5.33 2.84 -14.09
CA PHE A 36 5.69 4.08 -13.38
C PHE A 36 7.12 4.03 -12.81
N CYS A 37 7.49 2.93 -12.16
CA CYS A 37 8.84 2.76 -11.60
C CYS A 37 9.89 2.76 -12.71
N LYS A 38 9.62 2.11 -13.85
CA LYS A 38 10.52 2.09 -15.01
C LYS A 38 10.72 3.49 -15.60
N GLU A 39 9.65 4.24 -15.83
CA GLU A 39 9.72 5.61 -16.36
C GLU A 39 10.38 6.60 -15.39
N SER A 40 10.22 6.37 -14.08
CA SER A 40 10.74 7.25 -13.03
C SER A 40 12.12 6.84 -12.50
N GLU A 41 12.72 5.80 -13.07
CA GLU A 41 13.99 5.18 -12.65
C GLU A 41 14.00 4.79 -11.16
N LEU A 42 12.87 4.27 -10.67
CA LEU A 42 12.71 3.79 -9.30
C LEU A 42 12.96 2.29 -9.24
N GLN A 43 13.71 1.86 -8.22
CA GLN A 43 13.88 0.44 -7.91
C GLN A 43 12.59 -0.12 -7.35
N LEU A 44 12.13 -1.25 -7.90
CA LEU A 44 10.91 -1.93 -7.48
C LEU A 44 11.22 -3.35 -6.99
N ILE A 45 10.90 -3.63 -5.73
CA ILE A 45 10.92 -4.96 -5.14
C ILE A 45 9.50 -5.50 -5.16
N ILE A 46 9.35 -6.74 -5.62
CA ILE A 46 8.03 -7.35 -5.82
C ILE A 46 7.94 -8.61 -4.98
N ARG A 47 6.78 -8.77 -4.32
CA ARG A 47 6.41 -10.01 -3.65
C ARG A 47 5.09 -10.52 -4.21
N TRP A 48 5.18 -11.63 -4.94
CA TRP A 48 4.11 -12.18 -5.78
C TRP A 48 3.08 -13.02 -5.03
N ASP A 49 3.32 -13.39 -3.77
CA ASP A 49 2.38 -14.20 -3.03
C ASP A 49 0.99 -13.53 -2.94
N TYR A 50 0.00 -14.29 -3.41
CA TYR A 50 -1.40 -13.92 -3.50
C TYR A 50 -2.23 -14.90 -2.67
N ASP A 51 -1.97 -14.89 -1.35
CA ASP A 51 -2.55 -15.85 -0.40
C ASP A 51 -3.97 -15.43 0.01
N LEU A 52 -4.89 -15.47 -0.96
CA LEU A 52 -6.26 -15.02 -0.77
C LEU A 52 -7.00 -15.83 0.30
N GLU A 53 -6.88 -17.16 0.25
CA GLU A 53 -7.55 -18.07 1.18
C GLU A 53 -7.11 -17.79 2.63
N VAL A 54 -5.84 -17.42 2.82
CA VAL A 54 -5.31 -17.06 4.14
C VAL A 54 -6.00 -15.79 4.65
N PHE A 55 -6.09 -14.76 3.80
CA PHE A 55 -6.77 -13.52 4.19
C PHE A 55 -8.24 -13.75 4.57
N PHE A 56 -8.98 -14.53 3.78
CA PHE A 56 -10.38 -14.81 4.11
C PHE A 56 -10.54 -15.59 5.42
N ARG A 57 -9.67 -16.56 5.69
CA ARG A 57 -9.67 -17.27 6.98
C ARG A 57 -9.38 -16.33 8.15
N GLU A 58 -8.44 -15.41 7.99
CA GLU A 58 -8.06 -14.45 9.04
C GLU A 58 -9.17 -13.44 9.38
N VAL A 59 -10.02 -13.10 8.41
CA VAL A 59 -11.07 -12.07 8.59
C VAL A 59 -12.48 -12.65 8.74
N ALA A 60 -12.66 -13.97 8.59
CA ALA A 60 -13.96 -14.63 8.76
C ALA A 60 -14.55 -14.31 10.14
N PHE A 61 -15.84 -13.95 10.17
CA PHE A 61 -16.57 -13.49 11.36
C PHE A 61 -16.08 -12.15 11.94
N ARG A 62 -15.15 -11.46 11.26
CA ARG A 62 -14.55 -10.18 11.65
C ARG A 62 -14.37 -9.25 10.44
N GLU A 63 -15.24 -9.37 9.45
CA GLU A 63 -15.12 -8.67 8.15
C GLU A 63 -15.15 -7.14 8.30
N HIS A 64 -15.79 -6.65 9.37
CA HIS A 64 -15.81 -5.24 9.73
C HIS A 64 -14.45 -4.72 10.23
N GLN A 65 -13.58 -5.60 10.73
CA GLN A 65 -12.21 -5.31 11.20
C GLN A 65 -11.11 -5.70 10.20
N ARG A 66 -11.48 -6.20 9.01
CA ARG A 66 -10.55 -6.66 7.95
C ARG A 66 -9.38 -5.72 7.64
N CYS A 67 -9.56 -4.40 7.79
CA CYS A 67 -8.52 -3.42 7.49
C CYS A 67 -7.34 -3.54 8.46
N ILE A 68 -7.57 -3.94 9.71
CA ILE A 68 -6.50 -4.18 10.69
C ILE A 68 -5.58 -5.27 10.14
N HIS A 69 -6.13 -6.43 9.80
CA HIS A 69 -5.38 -7.54 9.21
C HIS A 69 -4.67 -7.16 7.91
N CYS A 70 -5.37 -6.47 6.99
CA CYS A 70 -4.80 -6.06 5.71
C CYS A 70 -3.62 -5.09 5.87
N TYR A 71 -3.74 -4.09 6.75
CA TYR A 71 -2.67 -3.13 6.99
C TYR A 71 -1.50 -3.77 7.72
N SER A 72 -1.76 -4.54 8.79
CA SER A 72 -0.70 -5.24 9.54
C SER A 72 0.12 -6.14 8.61
N LYS A 73 -0.54 -7.00 7.82
CA LYS A 73 0.14 -7.93 6.91
C LYS A 73 1.10 -7.21 5.94
N ARG A 74 0.66 -6.07 5.41
CA ARG A 74 1.45 -5.26 4.46
C ARG A 74 2.60 -4.55 5.16
N LEU A 75 2.33 -3.85 6.26
CA LEU A 75 3.32 -3.07 7.01
C LEU A 75 4.38 -3.97 7.65
N GLU A 76 3.99 -5.11 8.21
CA GLU A 76 4.93 -6.09 8.77
C GLU A 76 5.83 -6.69 7.69
N ALA A 77 5.28 -7.01 6.52
CA ALA A 77 6.10 -7.49 5.40
C ALA A 77 7.11 -6.43 4.93
N THR A 78 6.69 -5.16 4.84
CA THR A 78 7.59 -4.05 4.49
C THR A 78 8.68 -3.87 5.54
N ALA A 79 8.33 -3.81 6.82
CA ALA A 79 9.29 -3.64 7.92
C ALA A 79 10.31 -4.79 7.97
N ARG A 80 9.82 -6.04 7.83
CA ARG A 80 10.69 -7.23 7.79
C ARG A 80 11.64 -7.21 6.60
N LEU A 81 11.14 -6.87 5.40
CA LEU A 81 11.98 -6.76 4.20
C LEU A 81 13.03 -5.67 4.40
N ALA A 82 12.60 -4.48 4.82
CA ALA A 82 13.47 -3.33 5.00
C ALA A 82 14.60 -3.64 6.00
N LYS A 83 14.28 -4.28 7.13
CA LYS A 83 15.28 -4.71 8.11
C LYS A 83 16.26 -5.73 7.53
N LYS A 84 15.76 -6.76 6.84
CA LYS A 84 16.58 -7.84 6.27
C LYS A 84 17.52 -7.32 5.18
N SER A 85 17.07 -6.34 4.40
CA SER A 85 17.83 -5.75 3.30
C SER A 85 18.70 -4.56 3.69
N GLY A 86 18.76 -4.20 4.97
CA GLY A 86 19.66 -3.15 5.47
C GLY A 86 19.20 -1.72 5.19
N PHE A 87 17.90 -1.48 4.99
CA PHE A 87 17.35 -0.12 4.88
C PHE A 87 17.34 0.60 6.24
N ASP A 88 17.49 1.92 6.21
CA ASP A 88 17.49 2.76 7.42
C ASP A 88 16.09 2.94 8.02
N ALA A 89 15.06 2.93 7.17
CA ALA A 89 13.67 3.12 7.57
C ALA A 89 12.71 2.50 6.54
N PHE A 90 11.45 2.37 6.94
CA PHE A 90 10.36 2.07 6.00
C PHE A 90 9.23 3.08 6.12
N THR A 91 8.43 3.21 5.07
CA THR A 91 7.18 3.99 5.07
C THR A 91 6.11 3.27 4.25
N SER A 92 4.95 3.89 4.02
CA SER A 92 3.88 3.28 3.25
C SER A 92 3.09 4.26 2.40
N THR A 93 2.81 3.88 1.16
CA THR A 93 1.87 4.58 0.26
C THR A 93 0.43 4.56 0.78
N LEU A 94 0.11 3.72 1.78
CA LEU A 94 -1.16 3.75 2.48
C LEU A 94 -1.47 5.13 3.10
N LEU A 95 -0.44 5.88 3.49
CA LEU A 95 -0.55 7.20 4.10
C LEU A 95 -0.99 8.29 3.10
N TYR A 96 -1.01 7.99 1.80
CA TYR A 96 -1.48 8.91 0.75
C TYR A 96 -3.01 8.96 0.63
N SER A 97 -3.71 7.90 1.02
CA SER A 97 -5.16 7.82 0.82
C SER A 97 -5.92 8.70 1.80
N ARG A 98 -6.86 9.50 1.28
CA ARG A 98 -7.80 10.30 2.08
C ARG A 98 -8.95 9.47 2.66
N GLN A 99 -9.17 8.25 2.15
CA GLN A 99 -10.28 7.37 2.56
C GLN A 99 -9.86 6.27 3.52
N GLN A 100 -8.57 5.89 3.53
CA GLN A 100 -8.08 4.85 4.43
C GLN A 100 -7.94 5.38 5.86
N LYS A 101 -7.98 4.46 6.84
CA LYS A 101 -7.92 4.79 8.27
C LYS A 101 -6.49 5.22 8.65
N HIS A 102 -6.15 6.49 8.42
CA HIS A 102 -4.78 7.01 8.54
C HIS A 102 -4.16 6.74 9.92
N GLU A 103 -4.87 7.07 11.01
CA GLU A 103 -4.38 6.81 12.37
C GLU A 103 -4.16 5.32 12.66
N LEU A 104 -5.05 4.45 12.13
CA LEU A 104 -4.86 3.01 12.23
C LEU A 104 -3.59 2.57 11.50
N ILE A 105 -3.37 3.03 10.27
CA ILE A 105 -2.15 2.73 9.49
C ILE A 105 -0.90 3.18 10.26
N ARG A 106 -0.91 4.42 10.80
CA ARG A 106 0.20 4.96 11.58
C ARG A 106 0.48 4.09 12.81
N SER A 107 -0.56 3.73 13.57
CA SER A 107 -0.42 2.91 14.78
C SER A 107 0.18 1.53 14.48
N LEU A 108 -0.30 0.86 13.42
CA LEU A 108 0.19 -0.45 13.00
C LEU A 108 1.61 -0.39 12.42
N ALA A 109 1.98 0.71 11.76
CA ALA A 109 3.35 0.93 11.30
C ALA A 109 4.32 1.12 12.47
N VAL A 110 3.92 1.86 13.52
CA VAL A 110 4.70 1.99 14.76
C VAL A 110 4.85 0.63 15.45
N GLU A 111 3.81 -0.19 15.49
CA GLU A 111 3.89 -1.55 16.02
C GLU A 111 4.87 -2.42 15.22
N ALA A 112 4.77 -2.41 13.88
CA ALA A 112 5.71 -3.13 13.01
C ALA A 112 7.15 -2.64 13.19
N SER A 113 7.36 -1.33 13.35
CA SER A 113 8.67 -0.74 13.64
C SER A 113 9.30 -1.32 14.90
N ARG A 114 8.53 -1.37 16.00
CA ARG A 114 8.98 -1.97 17.27
C ARG A 114 9.25 -3.46 17.12
N LYS A 115 8.34 -4.19 16.46
CA LYS A 115 8.43 -5.64 16.27
C LYS A 115 9.66 -6.08 15.49
N PHE A 116 10.04 -5.35 14.44
CA PHE A 116 11.16 -5.72 13.56
C PHE A 116 12.45 -4.90 13.81
N GLY A 117 12.43 -3.93 14.72
CA GLY A 117 13.60 -3.13 15.06
C GLY A 117 14.13 -2.31 13.89
N ILE A 118 13.21 -1.67 13.14
CA ILE A 118 13.52 -0.75 12.04
C ILE A 118 12.68 0.53 12.17
N PRO A 119 13.27 1.74 12.05
CA PRO A 119 12.54 3.00 12.09
C PRO A 119 11.39 3.07 11.08
N PHE A 120 10.23 3.56 11.54
CA PHE A 120 9.13 3.95 10.67
C PHE A 120 9.23 5.45 10.35
N TYR A 121 9.42 5.76 9.07
CA TYR A 121 9.34 7.14 8.58
C TYR A 121 7.87 7.51 8.36
N TYR A 122 7.32 8.29 9.29
CA TYR A 122 5.98 8.83 9.19
C TYR A 122 5.98 10.15 8.42
N GLU A 123 5.06 10.26 7.46
CA GLU A 123 4.78 11.49 6.72
C GLU A 123 3.32 11.45 6.27
N ASP A 124 2.64 12.59 6.38
CA ASP A 124 1.27 12.70 5.88
C ASP A 124 1.28 13.03 4.39
N PHE A 125 1.34 12.00 3.55
CA PHE A 125 1.35 12.18 2.10
C PHE A 125 0.02 12.71 1.51
N ARG A 126 -1.02 12.96 2.33
CA ARG A 126 -2.28 13.55 1.84
C ARG A 126 -2.11 15.00 1.40
N GLU A 127 -1.09 15.72 1.89
CA GLU A 127 -0.78 17.09 1.48
C GLU A 127 -0.49 17.18 -0.03
N GLY A 128 0.26 16.21 -0.57
CA GLY A 128 0.58 16.10 -2.00
C GLY A 128 -0.51 15.41 -2.83
N TRP A 129 -1.71 15.17 -2.28
CA TRP A 129 -2.73 14.36 -2.94
C TRP A 129 -3.22 14.97 -4.26
N ARG A 130 -3.42 16.29 -4.30
CA ARG A 130 -3.95 16.95 -5.51
C ARG A 130 -2.94 16.89 -6.66
N GLU A 131 -1.70 17.22 -6.38
CA GLU A 131 -0.59 17.17 -7.34
C GLU A 131 -0.38 15.76 -7.86
N GLY A 132 -0.38 14.77 -6.97
CA GLY A 132 -0.28 13.36 -7.35
C GLY A 132 -1.45 12.87 -8.21
N GLN A 133 -2.68 13.35 -7.98
CA GLN A 133 -3.82 13.03 -8.84
C GLN A 133 -3.69 13.62 -10.25
N GLU A 134 -3.26 14.88 -10.37
CA GLU A 134 -3.04 15.50 -11.67
C GLU A 134 -1.90 14.81 -12.42
N LYS A 135 -0.80 14.50 -11.74
CA LYS A 135 0.32 13.76 -12.34
C LYS A 135 -0.09 12.36 -12.81
N ALA A 136 -0.84 11.62 -12.00
CA ALA A 136 -1.36 10.32 -12.40
C ALA A 136 -2.27 10.42 -13.65
N LYS A 137 -3.05 11.50 -13.75
CA LYS A 137 -3.92 11.76 -14.90
C LYS A 137 -3.11 12.10 -16.16
N THR A 138 -2.13 13.00 -16.05
CA THR A 138 -1.28 13.39 -17.20
C THR A 138 -0.45 12.22 -17.73
N MET A 139 -0.01 11.33 -16.84
CA MET A 139 0.71 10.10 -17.20
C MET A 139 -0.21 8.96 -17.67
N GLY A 140 -1.54 9.15 -17.69
CA GLY A 140 -2.48 8.11 -18.10
C GLY A 140 -2.50 6.89 -17.19
N MET A 141 -2.06 7.02 -15.93
CA MET A 141 -1.99 5.91 -14.99
C MET A 141 -3.38 5.37 -14.67
N TYR A 142 -3.47 4.05 -14.51
CA TYR A 142 -4.67 3.45 -13.93
C TYR A 142 -4.93 4.01 -12.52
N ARG A 143 -6.17 4.42 -12.27
CA ARG A 143 -6.59 4.97 -10.98
C ARG A 143 -7.65 4.06 -10.35
N GLN A 144 -7.25 3.43 -9.26
CA GLN A 144 -8.13 2.56 -8.46
C GLN A 144 -9.38 3.29 -7.96
N GLN A 145 -10.52 2.60 -7.97
CA GLN A 145 -11.82 3.16 -7.54
C GLN A 145 -12.23 2.74 -6.12
N TYR A 146 -11.51 1.79 -5.53
CA TYR A 146 -11.73 1.21 -4.20
C TYR A 146 -10.39 0.72 -3.65
N CYS A 147 -10.32 0.32 -2.37
CA CYS A 147 -9.03 0.03 -1.74
C CYS A 147 -8.33 -1.24 -2.27
N GLY A 148 -9.06 -2.07 -3.02
CA GLY A 148 -8.60 -3.33 -3.58
C GLY A 148 -9.27 -4.56 -2.99
N CYS A 149 -9.77 -4.55 -1.75
CA CYS A 149 -10.44 -5.74 -1.22
C CYS A 149 -11.87 -5.90 -1.76
N ILE A 150 -12.34 -7.15 -1.88
CA ILE A 150 -13.69 -7.49 -2.37
C ILE A 150 -14.82 -6.82 -1.56
N TYR A 151 -14.58 -6.59 -0.27
CA TYR A 151 -15.52 -5.87 0.59
C TYR A 151 -15.64 -4.39 0.20
N SER A 152 -14.52 -3.74 -0.14
CA SER A 152 -14.51 -2.35 -0.59
C SER A 152 -15.06 -2.21 -2.01
N GLU A 153 -14.84 -3.21 -2.86
CA GLU A 153 -15.50 -3.33 -4.16
C GLU A 153 -17.03 -3.39 -3.99
N LYS A 154 -17.52 -4.29 -3.11
CA LYS A 154 -18.94 -4.39 -2.78
C LYS A 154 -19.50 -3.07 -2.26
N GLU A 155 -18.84 -2.44 -1.28
CA GLU A 155 -19.24 -1.13 -0.75
C GLU A 155 -19.34 -0.05 -1.83
N ARG A 156 -18.50 -0.12 -2.87
CA ARG A 156 -18.44 0.84 -3.97
C ARG A 156 -19.54 0.61 -5.02
N PHE A 157 -19.73 -0.64 -5.44
CA PHE A 157 -20.52 -0.96 -6.64
C PHE A 157 -21.87 -1.61 -6.32
N TYR A 158 -22.00 -2.34 -5.21
CA TYR A 158 -23.25 -2.98 -4.84
C TYR A 158 -24.19 -1.96 -4.19
N LYS A 159 -25.12 -1.44 -4.98
CA LYS A 159 -26.23 -0.62 -4.48
C LYS A 159 -27.37 -1.57 -4.07
N LYS A 160 -27.69 -1.60 -2.78
CA LYS A 160 -28.85 -2.34 -2.26
C LYS A 160 -30.11 -1.77 -2.94
N LYS A 161 -30.85 -2.63 -3.65
CA LYS A 161 -32.18 -2.26 -4.17
C LYS A 161 -33.19 -2.28 -3.04
#